data_AF-A0A3P8RNW7-F1
#
_entry.id   AF-A0A3P8RNW7-F1
#
_cell.length_a   1.000
_cell.length_b   1.000
_cell.length_c   1.000
_cell.angle_alpha   90.00
_cell.angle_beta   90.00
_cell.angle_gamma   90.00
#
_symmetry.space_group_name_H-M   'P 1'
#
loop_
_entity.id
_entity.type
_entity.pdbx_description
1 polymer ?
#
loop_
_entity_poly.entity_id
_entity_poly.type
_entity_poly.pdbx_seq_one_letter_code
_entity_poly.pdbx_strand_id
1 'polypeptide(L)'
;MMHRNCLTAAFFSFVHASDQTSKLLNLQRKLNTTESHQDEVNTEVLIRLTVGEKQLEDLKTENTVHEAELMAVNLRLNLTEHQVDELKNQNTVHSDSVKQLQVRLNSAEHQIHQLQTETTDQTSKLLNLQRKLNTTESHQDEVNTDVLNRLRVGEKQLEDLKTENTDVLIRLRVGEKQLEDLKTENTGREAELTAVVLRLNVTEQQVDQLRTQNSVRAAELVSVSDRLTAAERNTEELQVRLRADEAEANEDDLKVAFSAGLTDSGSVGPFDEERTLIFSKTMTNIGQAYNQTAGVFMAPVRGVYFFSFTAADYLKGYMGLYLYWNDQPIMFNWS
;
A
#
# COMPACT_ATOMS: atom_id res chain seq x y z
N MET A 1 -207.79 -69.81 -4.16
CA MET A 1 -208.91 -70.69 -4.53
C MET A 1 -208.34 -71.86 -5.32
N MET A 2 -208.70 -73.09 -4.92
CA MET A 2 -208.63 -74.36 -5.68
C MET A 2 -207.25 -74.88 -6.14
N HIS A 3 -206.75 -75.99 -5.58
CA HIS A 3 -207.11 -77.41 -5.84
C HIS A 3 -206.52 -77.93 -7.16
N ARG A 4 -205.87 -79.10 -7.27
CA ARG A 4 -206.22 -80.44 -6.75
C ARG A 4 -205.10 -81.44 -7.15
N ASN A 5 -204.66 -82.35 -6.26
CA ASN A 5 -204.93 -83.82 -6.23
C ASN A 5 -204.17 -84.70 -7.26
N CYS A 6 -203.31 -85.65 -6.85
CA CYS A 6 -203.57 -87.05 -6.37
C CYS A 6 -203.70 -88.08 -7.55
N LEU A 7 -203.28 -89.36 -7.53
CA LEU A 7 -202.49 -90.25 -6.66
C LEU A 7 -202.55 -91.67 -7.30
N THR A 8 -201.43 -92.35 -7.61
CA THR A 8 -201.27 -93.83 -7.88
C THR A 8 -199.82 -94.08 -8.37
N ALA A 9 -198.78 -94.42 -7.62
CA ALA A 9 -198.56 -95.23 -6.40
C ALA A 9 -198.65 -96.76 -6.62
N ALA A 10 -197.52 -97.45 -6.93
CA ALA A 10 -197.23 -98.86 -6.55
C ALA A 10 -196.00 -99.53 -7.24
N PHE A 11 -195.42 -98.96 -8.31
CA PHE A 11 -193.98 -99.20 -8.66
C PHE A 11 -193.02 -98.38 -7.77
N PHE A 12 -193.61 -97.84 -6.69
CA PHE A 12 -193.09 -97.82 -5.34
C PHE A 12 -192.08 -98.95 -5.06
N SER A 13 -191.07 -98.59 -4.29
CA SER A 13 -190.27 -99.47 -3.44
C SER A 13 -189.04 -100.15 -4.06
N PHE A 14 -189.06 -100.78 -5.25
CA PHE A 14 -187.88 -101.55 -5.70
C PHE A 14 -186.81 -100.71 -6.43
N VAL A 15 -187.19 -99.85 -7.38
CA VAL A 15 -186.22 -98.89 -7.95
C VAL A 15 -185.92 -97.77 -6.96
N HIS A 16 -186.83 -97.45 -6.04
CA HIS A 16 -186.62 -96.50 -4.94
C HIS A 16 -185.60 -96.99 -3.88
N ALA A 17 -185.53 -98.32 -3.61
CA ALA A 17 -184.51 -98.90 -2.74
C ALA A 17 -183.15 -99.11 -3.44
N SER A 18 -183.14 -99.41 -4.75
CA SER A 18 -181.91 -99.45 -5.57
C SER A 18 -181.33 -98.05 -5.80
N ASP A 19 -182.19 -97.04 -5.97
CA ASP A 19 -181.81 -95.62 -6.02
C ASP A 19 -181.31 -95.12 -4.65
N GLN A 20 -181.90 -95.56 -3.54
CA GLN A 20 -181.37 -95.24 -2.21
C GLN A 20 -180.08 -95.97 -1.84
N THR A 21 -179.91 -97.26 -2.16
CA THR A 21 -178.64 -97.98 -1.93
C THR A 21 -177.52 -97.49 -2.87
N SER A 22 -177.84 -97.14 -4.12
CA SER A 22 -176.91 -96.46 -5.01
C SER A 22 -176.53 -95.08 -4.47
N LYS A 23 -177.48 -94.31 -3.92
CA LYS A 23 -177.20 -93.04 -3.24
C LYS A 23 -176.35 -93.23 -1.97
N LEU A 24 -176.61 -94.26 -1.17
CA LEU A 24 -175.88 -94.54 0.06
C LEU A 24 -174.45 -95.02 -0.23
N LEU A 25 -174.26 -95.84 -1.27
CA LEU A 25 -172.93 -96.22 -1.76
C LEU A 25 -172.18 -95.02 -2.37
N ASN A 26 -172.88 -94.11 -3.03
CA ASN A 26 -172.30 -92.87 -3.55
C ASN A 26 -171.94 -91.90 -2.41
N LEU A 27 -172.73 -91.86 -1.34
CA LEU A 27 -172.43 -91.09 -0.12
C LEU A 27 -171.27 -91.70 0.67
N GLN A 28 -171.19 -93.02 0.81
CA GLN A 28 -170.06 -93.70 1.45
C GLN A 28 -168.77 -93.51 0.65
N ARG A 29 -168.85 -93.59 -0.68
CA ARG A 29 -167.72 -93.31 -1.57
C ARG A 29 -167.30 -91.85 -1.47
N LYS A 30 -168.26 -90.91 -1.44
CA LYS A 30 -168.01 -89.50 -1.16
C LYS A 30 -167.35 -89.28 0.20
N LEU A 31 -167.84 -89.95 1.24
CA LEU A 31 -167.32 -89.85 2.61
C LEU A 31 -165.86 -90.31 2.67
N ASN A 32 -165.55 -91.49 2.11
CA ASN A 32 -164.19 -92.02 2.04
C ASN A 32 -163.27 -91.13 1.18
N THR A 33 -163.78 -90.54 0.09
CA THR A 33 -163.00 -89.57 -0.69
C THR A 33 -162.78 -88.25 0.07
N THR A 34 -163.74 -87.80 0.89
CA THR A 34 -163.54 -86.62 1.75
C THR A 34 -162.61 -86.89 2.91
N GLU A 35 -162.65 -88.06 3.55
CA GLU A 35 -161.68 -88.44 4.59
C GLU A 35 -160.28 -88.60 3.99
N SER A 36 -160.15 -89.25 2.84
CA SER A 36 -158.86 -89.35 2.14
C SER A 36 -158.33 -87.99 1.70
N HIS A 37 -159.18 -87.09 1.20
CA HIS A 37 -158.79 -85.71 0.91
C HIS A 37 -158.47 -84.93 2.19
N GLN A 38 -159.18 -85.17 3.30
CA GLN A 38 -158.88 -84.52 4.57
C GLN A 38 -157.53 -84.99 5.12
N ASP A 39 -157.19 -86.28 5.00
CA ASP A 39 -155.90 -86.82 5.39
C ASP A 39 -154.78 -86.35 4.46
N GLU A 40 -155.03 -86.26 3.16
CA GLU A 40 -154.11 -85.68 2.18
C GLU A 40 -153.85 -84.20 2.47
N VAL A 41 -154.91 -83.42 2.71
CA VAL A 41 -154.82 -82.01 3.13
C VAL A 41 -154.13 -81.88 4.48
N ASN A 42 -154.41 -82.73 5.46
CA ASN A 42 -153.75 -82.71 6.77
C ASN A 42 -152.26 -83.06 6.65
N THR A 43 -151.92 -84.03 5.80
CA THR A 43 -150.53 -84.43 5.52
C THR A 43 -149.80 -83.29 4.80
N GLU A 44 -150.43 -82.64 3.83
CA GLU A 44 -149.86 -81.51 3.11
C GLU A 44 -149.71 -80.27 4.02
N VAL A 45 -150.67 -80.01 4.89
CA VAL A 45 -150.57 -78.98 5.94
C VAL A 45 -149.43 -79.30 6.90
N LEU A 46 -149.26 -80.55 7.33
CA LEU A 46 -148.17 -80.97 8.22
C LEU A 46 -146.80 -80.85 7.53
N ILE A 47 -146.70 -81.23 6.25
CA ILE A 47 -145.49 -81.04 5.44
C ILE A 47 -145.17 -79.55 5.32
N ARG A 48 -146.15 -78.69 5.00
CA ARG A 48 -145.95 -77.24 4.90
C ARG A 48 -145.60 -76.59 6.24
N LEU A 49 -146.18 -77.06 7.35
CA LEU A 49 -145.80 -76.64 8.70
C LEU A 49 -144.38 -77.06 9.03
N THR A 50 -144.01 -78.32 8.77
CA THR A 50 -142.66 -78.84 9.02
C THR A 50 -141.62 -78.11 8.16
N VAL A 51 -141.93 -77.82 6.90
CA VAL A 51 -141.08 -77.01 6.01
C VAL A 51 -140.99 -75.56 6.51
N GLY A 52 -142.10 -74.97 6.96
CA GLY A 52 -142.12 -73.63 7.53
C GLY A 52 -141.34 -73.51 8.84
N GLU A 53 -141.43 -74.50 9.73
CA GLU A 53 -140.63 -74.60 10.96
C GLU A 53 -139.15 -74.76 10.65
N LYS A 54 -138.80 -75.59 9.67
CA LYS A 54 -137.41 -75.73 9.20
C LYS A 54 -136.88 -74.41 8.61
N GLN A 55 -137.67 -73.74 7.76
CA GLN A 55 -137.31 -72.42 7.22
C GLN A 55 -137.16 -71.36 8.32
N LEU A 56 -138.01 -71.40 9.34
CA LEU A 56 -137.91 -70.49 10.48
C LEU A 56 -136.63 -70.73 11.28
N GLU A 57 -136.25 -71.99 11.50
CA GLU A 57 -135.04 -72.30 12.24
C GLU A 57 -133.77 -72.06 11.41
N ASP A 58 -133.81 -72.30 10.09
CA ASP A 58 -132.76 -71.88 9.15
C ASP A 58 -132.60 -70.35 9.19
N LEU A 59 -133.69 -69.57 9.14
CA LEU A 59 -133.66 -68.10 9.26
C LEU A 59 -133.12 -67.63 10.63
N LYS A 60 -133.45 -68.34 11.71
CA LYS A 60 -132.97 -68.00 13.05
C LYS A 60 -131.48 -68.28 13.19
N THR A 61 -130.99 -69.40 12.66
CA THR A 61 -129.55 -69.68 12.61
C THR A 61 -128.83 -68.65 11.75
N GLU A 62 -129.39 -68.30 10.59
CA GLU A 62 -128.87 -67.24 9.72
C GLU A 62 -128.82 -65.90 10.46
N ASN A 63 -129.84 -65.52 11.23
CA ASN A 63 -129.84 -64.27 12.00
C ASN A 63 -128.79 -64.27 13.12
N THR A 64 -128.60 -65.41 13.81
CA THR A 64 -127.51 -65.52 14.80
C THR A 64 -126.12 -65.44 14.17
N VAL A 65 -125.94 -65.95 12.94
CA VAL A 65 -124.70 -65.81 12.16
C VAL A 65 -124.49 -64.35 11.77
N HIS A 66 -125.51 -63.66 11.25
CA HIS A 66 -125.43 -62.24 10.90
C HIS A 66 -125.12 -61.37 12.12
N GLU A 67 -125.70 -61.66 13.29
CA GLU A 67 -125.38 -60.96 14.55
C GLU A 67 -123.91 -61.15 14.95
N ALA A 68 -123.38 -62.37 14.82
CA ALA A 68 -121.97 -62.65 15.09
C ALA A 68 -121.03 -61.97 14.08
N GLU A 69 -121.39 -61.96 12.80
CA GLU A 69 -120.66 -61.24 11.75
C GLU A 69 -120.67 -59.73 12.01
N LEU A 70 -121.82 -59.16 12.39
CA LEU A 70 -121.93 -57.74 12.74
C LEU A 70 -121.05 -57.39 13.95
N MET A 71 -121.03 -58.24 14.97
CA MET A 71 -120.16 -58.07 16.14
C MET A 71 -118.67 -58.14 15.75
N ALA A 72 -118.29 -59.09 14.89
CA ALA A 72 -116.92 -59.21 14.39
C ALA A 72 -116.50 -58.00 13.54
N VAL A 73 -117.41 -57.49 12.70
CA VAL A 73 -117.19 -56.26 11.92
C VAL A 73 -117.01 -55.07 12.85
N ASN A 74 -117.83 -54.92 13.88
CA ASN A 74 -117.72 -53.82 14.85
C ASN A 74 -116.39 -53.87 15.64
N LEU A 75 -115.95 -55.05 16.05
CA LEU A 75 -114.63 -55.23 16.69
C LEU A 75 -113.48 -54.85 15.75
N ARG A 76 -113.55 -55.25 14.47
CA ARG A 76 -112.56 -54.86 13.46
C ARG A 76 -112.58 -53.35 13.20
N LEU A 77 -113.77 -52.73 13.15
CA LEU A 77 -113.93 -51.28 12.99
C LEU A 77 -113.22 -50.54 14.13
N ASN A 78 -113.51 -50.91 15.38
CA ASN A 78 -112.88 -50.30 16.55
C ASN A 78 -111.35 -50.46 16.55
N LEU A 79 -110.85 -51.64 16.15
CA LEU A 79 -109.40 -51.87 16.02
C LEU A 79 -108.79 -50.98 14.92
N THR A 80 -109.47 -50.84 13.78
CA THR A 80 -109.00 -49.97 12.70
C THR A 80 -109.04 -48.50 13.08
N GLU A 81 -110.05 -48.05 13.82
CA GLU A 81 -110.12 -46.68 14.35
C GLU A 81 -108.93 -46.39 15.29
N HIS A 82 -108.64 -47.31 16.21
CA HIS A 82 -107.46 -47.19 17.07
C HIS A 82 -106.14 -47.16 16.26
N GLN A 83 -106.02 -47.98 15.21
CA GLN A 83 -104.84 -47.94 14.32
C GLN A 83 -104.72 -46.61 13.58
N VAL A 84 -105.82 -46.03 13.13
CA VAL A 84 -105.84 -44.72 12.48
C VAL A 84 -105.42 -43.62 13.46
N ASP A 85 -105.91 -43.65 14.69
CA ASP A 85 -105.52 -42.69 15.73
C ASP A 85 -104.03 -42.81 16.10
N GLU A 86 -103.51 -44.03 16.22
CA GLU A 86 -102.09 -44.27 16.46
C GLU A 86 -101.23 -43.74 15.30
N LEU A 87 -101.60 -44.03 14.05
CA LEU A 87 -100.90 -43.51 12.87
C LEU A 87 -100.98 -41.98 12.79
N LYS A 88 -102.10 -41.38 13.20
CA LYS A 88 -102.27 -39.93 13.26
C LYS A 88 -101.33 -39.31 14.30
N ASN A 89 -101.23 -39.91 15.49
CA ASN A 89 -100.30 -39.46 16.53
C ASN A 89 -98.85 -39.58 16.04
N GLN A 90 -98.47 -40.71 15.44
CA GLN A 90 -97.14 -40.88 14.85
C GLN A 90 -96.84 -39.85 13.76
N ASN A 91 -97.79 -39.54 12.89
CA ASN A 91 -97.65 -38.50 11.87
C ASN A 91 -97.46 -37.11 12.49
N THR A 92 -98.13 -36.78 13.60
CA THR A 92 -97.90 -35.51 14.30
C THR A 92 -96.49 -35.43 14.90
N VAL A 93 -96.02 -36.50 15.56
CA VAL A 93 -94.66 -36.59 16.11
C VAL A 93 -93.60 -36.49 15.02
N HIS A 94 -93.80 -37.18 13.89
CA HIS A 94 -92.91 -37.07 12.73
C HIS A 94 -92.93 -35.66 12.13
N SER A 95 -94.10 -35.03 12.01
CA SER A 95 -94.22 -33.65 11.53
C SER A 95 -93.45 -32.67 12.40
N ASP A 96 -93.54 -32.80 13.72
CA ASP A 96 -92.82 -31.94 14.66
C ASP A 96 -91.31 -32.23 14.66
N SER A 97 -90.91 -33.50 14.51
CA SER A 97 -89.50 -33.88 14.33
C SER A 97 -88.91 -33.27 13.07
N VAL A 98 -89.64 -33.26 11.96
CA VAL A 98 -89.21 -32.62 10.70
C VAL A 98 -89.06 -31.10 10.89
N LYS A 99 -89.99 -30.43 11.57
CA LYS A 99 -89.86 -28.99 11.89
C LYS A 99 -88.62 -28.71 12.73
N GLN A 100 -88.34 -29.53 13.74
CA GLN A 100 -87.14 -29.37 14.57
C GLN A 100 -85.85 -29.58 13.76
N LEU A 101 -85.82 -30.59 12.89
CA LEU A 101 -84.70 -30.81 11.98
C LEU A 101 -84.49 -29.63 11.03
N GLN A 102 -85.56 -29.01 10.52
CA GLN A 102 -85.45 -27.82 9.67
C GLN A 102 -84.83 -26.64 10.41
N VAL A 103 -85.22 -26.39 11.66
CA VAL A 103 -84.61 -25.31 12.46
C VAL A 103 -83.13 -25.57 12.71
N ARG A 104 -82.75 -26.82 13.02
CA ARG A 104 -81.35 -27.21 13.19
C ARG A 104 -80.56 -27.09 11.90
N LEU A 105 -81.15 -27.44 10.76
CA LEU A 105 -80.55 -27.29 9.44
C LEU A 105 -80.27 -25.82 9.13
N ASN A 106 -81.27 -24.96 9.28
CA ASN A 106 -81.12 -23.51 9.06
C ASN A 106 -80.03 -22.91 9.96
N SER A 107 -79.95 -23.34 11.23
CA SER A 107 -78.90 -22.89 12.15
C SER A 107 -77.51 -23.37 11.73
N ALA A 108 -77.39 -24.61 11.25
CA ALA A 108 -76.13 -25.16 10.76
C ALA A 108 -75.67 -24.46 9.48
N GLU A 109 -76.59 -24.17 8.55
CA GLU A 109 -76.32 -23.40 7.33
C GLU A 109 -75.80 -22.00 7.66
N HIS A 110 -76.40 -21.33 8.66
CA HIS A 110 -75.93 -20.03 9.12
C HIS A 110 -74.49 -20.09 9.69
N GLN A 111 -74.19 -21.10 10.51
CA GLN A 111 -72.84 -21.30 11.06
C GLN A 111 -71.82 -21.58 9.95
N ILE A 112 -72.18 -22.38 8.95
CA ILE A 112 -71.32 -22.66 7.79
C ILE A 112 -71.03 -21.36 7.03
N HIS A 113 -72.03 -20.53 6.77
CA HIS A 113 -71.83 -19.24 6.10
C HIS A 113 -70.95 -18.27 6.90
N GLN A 114 -71.09 -18.23 8.23
CA GLN A 114 -70.21 -17.44 9.08
C GLN A 114 -68.76 -17.92 8.99
N LEU A 115 -68.53 -19.23 9.12
CA LEU A 115 -67.19 -19.82 9.02
C LEU A 115 -66.56 -19.59 7.63
N GLN A 116 -67.36 -19.66 6.56
CA GLN A 116 -66.91 -19.35 5.20
C GLN A 116 -66.45 -17.89 5.07
N THR A 117 -67.20 -16.96 5.67
CA THR A 117 -66.87 -15.53 5.67
C THR A 117 -65.58 -15.27 6.45
N GLU A 118 -65.46 -15.82 7.66
CA GLU A 118 -64.26 -15.72 8.49
C GLU A 118 -63.03 -16.32 7.79
N THR A 119 -63.18 -17.47 7.14
CA THR A 119 -62.10 -18.12 6.37
C THR A 119 -61.64 -17.25 5.20
N THR A 120 -62.58 -16.59 4.51
CA THR A 120 -62.29 -15.68 3.39
C THR A 120 -61.53 -14.43 3.88
N ASP A 121 -61.95 -13.87 5.01
CA ASP A 121 -61.29 -12.73 5.65
C ASP A 121 -59.87 -13.10 6.13
N GLN A 122 -59.70 -14.27 6.74
CA GLN A 122 -58.41 -14.78 7.16
C GLN A 122 -57.47 -15.00 5.98
N THR A 123 -57.97 -15.57 4.88
CA THR A 123 -57.20 -15.76 3.64
C THR A 123 -56.75 -14.41 3.07
N SER A 124 -57.63 -13.41 3.05
CA SER A 124 -57.29 -12.06 2.60
C SER A 124 -56.20 -11.42 3.47
N LYS A 125 -56.26 -11.60 4.80
CA LYS A 125 -55.23 -11.14 5.74
C LYS A 125 -53.90 -11.84 5.49
N LEU A 126 -53.91 -13.16 5.29
CA LEU A 126 -52.72 -13.96 5.02
C LEU A 126 -52.05 -13.54 3.70
N LEU A 127 -52.83 -13.29 2.65
CA LEU A 127 -52.30 -12.78 1.37
C LEU A 127 -51.69 -11.38 1.50
N ASN A 128 -52.22 -10.52 2.37
CA ASN A 128 -51.64 -9.21 2.64
C ASN A 128 -50.30 -9.34 3.39
N LEU A 129 -50.26 -10.19 4.42
CA LEU A 129 -49.02 -10.49 5.14
C LEU A 129 -47.95 -11.08 4.23
N GLN A 130 -48.32 -12.02 3.35
CA GLN A 130 -47.40 -12.58 2.37
C GLN A 130 -46.82 -11.50 1.45
N ARG A 131 -47.65 -10.56 0.97
CA ARG A 131 -47.17 -9.43 0.16
C ARG A 131 -46.19 -8.55 0.95
N LYS A 132 -46.51 -8.20 2.20
CA LYS A 132 -45.63 -7.40 3.05
C LYS A 132 -44.30 -8.10 3.33
N LEU A 133 -44.35 -9.42 3.54
CA LEU A 133 -43.16 -10.24 3.74
C LEU A 133 -42.27 -10.19 2.49
N ASN A 134 -42.82 -10.52 1.31
CA ASN A 134 -42.09 -10.50 0.05
C ASN A 134 -41.50 -9.11 -0.24
N THR A 135 -42.23 -8.02 0.05
CA THR A 135 -41.68 -6.67 -0.12
C THR A 135 -40.53 -6.41 0.86
N THR A 136 -40.64 -6.85 2.11
CA THR A 136 -39.58 -6.66 3.11
C THR A 136 -38.32 -7.44 2.74
N GLU A 137 -38.47 -8.68 2.28
CA GLU A 137 -37.37 -9.50 1.76
C GLU A 137 -36.67 -8.80 0.59
N SER A 138 -37.43 -8.29 -0.38
CA SER A 138 -36.86 -7.56 -1.52
C SER A 138 -36.09 -6.29 -1.09
N HIS A 139 -36.61 -5.53 -0.12
CA HIS A 139 -35.88 -4.36 0.41
C HIS A 139 -34.63 -4.77 1.17
N GLN A 140 -34.68 -5.90 1.90
CA GLN A 140 -33.53 -6.42 2.62
C GLN A 140 -32.41 -6.82 1.64
N ASP A 141 -32.75 -7.45 0.52
CA ASP A 141 -31.79 -7.81 -0.53
C ASP A 141 -31.15 -6.58 -1.19
N GLU A 142 -31.94 -5.53 -1.44
CA GLU A 142 -31.45 -4.26 -1.98
C GLU A 142 -30.48 -3.58 -1.01
N VAL A 143 -30.85 -3.47 0.28
CA VAL A 143 -30.00 -2.88 1.32
C VAL A 143 -28.71 -3.70 1.51
N ASN A 144 -28.81 -5.03 1.52
CA ASN A 144 -27.64 -5.91 1.61
C ASN A 144 -26.69 -5.68 0.42
N THR A 145 -27.25 -5.54 -0.78
CA THR A 145 -26.47 -5.27 -1.99
C THR A 145 -25.77 -3.90 -1.92
N ASP A 146 -26.46 -2.85 -1.49
CA ASP A 146 -25.87 -1.51 -1.31
C ASP A 146 -24.75 -1.53 -0.25
N VAL A 147 -24.98 -2.17 0.90
CA VAL A 147 -23.98 -2.29 1.97
C VAL A 147 -22.74 -3.03 1.49
N LEU A 148 -22.90 -4.15 0.78
CA LEU A 148 -21.77 -4.91 0.21
C LEU A 148 -20.98 -4.08 -0.81
N ASN A 149 -21.66 -3.32 -1.67
CA ASN A 149 -21.00 -2.43 -2.63
C ASN A 149 -20.21 -1.32 -1.93
N ARG A 150 -20.79 -0.69 -0.91
CA ARG A 150 -20.13 0.36 -0.12
C ARG A 150 -18.92 -0.19 0.64
N LEU A 151 -19.04 -1.39 1.23
CA LEU A 151 -17.92 -2.08 1.88
C LEU A 151 -16.80 -2.36 0.88
N ARG A 152 -17.11 -2.92 -0.28
CA ARG A 152 -16.12 -3.20 -1.34
C ARG A 152 -15.39 -1.93 -1.81
N VAL A 153 -16.11 -0.82 -1.99
CA VAL A 153 -15.51 0.47 -2.35
C VAL A 153 -14.60 0.98 -1.23
N GLY A 154 -15.05 0.90 0.03
CA GLY A 154 -14.25 1.29 1.19
C GLY A 154 -12.98 0.45 1.35
N GLU A 155 -13.06 -0.87 1.16
CA GLU A 155 -11.90 -1.78 1.16
C GLU A 155 -10.88 -1.41 0.08
N LYS A 156 -11.35 -1.10 -1.13
CA LYS A 156 -10.47 -0.65 -2.22
C LYS A 156 -9.77 0.67 -1.87
N GLN A 157 -10.52 1.65 -1.36
CA GLN A 157 -9.95 2.94 -0.95
C GLN A 157 -8.90 2.77 0.16
N LEU A 158 -9.13 1.84 1.09
CA LEU A 158 -8.17 1.54 2.15
C LEU A 158 -6.87 0.93 1.59
N GLU A 159 -6.96 0.04 0.61
CA GLU A 159 -5.77 -0.55 -0.04
C GLU A 159 -5.00 0.48 -0.88
N ASP A 160 -5.71 1.38 -1.58
CA ASP A 160 -5.10 2.49 -2.31
C ASP A 160 -4.34 3.42 -1.33
N LEU A 161 -4.96 3.82 -0.21
CA LEU A 161 -4.31 4.63 0.83
C LEU A 161 -3.12 3.93 1.48
N LYS A 162 -3.19 2.62 1.69
CA LYS A 162 -2.08 1.83 2.22
C LYS A 162 -0.90 1.85 1.25
N THR A 163 -1.17 1.70 -0.04
CA THR A 163 -0.14 1.78 -1.09
C THR A 163 0.50 3.16 -1.13
N GLU A 164 -0.29 4.22 -1.10
CA GLU A 164 0.22 5.60 -1.05
C GLU A 164 1.09 5.85 0.20
N ASN A 165 0.65 5.39 1.38
CA ASN A 165 1.43 5.49 2.61
C ASN A 165 2.77 4.73 2.51
N THR A 166 2.80 3.57 1.86
CA THR A 166 4.07 2.85 1.63
C THR A 166 5.01 3.61 0.70
N ASP A 167 4.50 4.27 -0.35
CA ASP A 167 5.31 5.13 -1.23
C ASP A 167 5.88 6.33 -0.47
N VAL A 168 5.05 7.01 0.32
CA VAL A 168 5.48 8.14 1.16
C VAL A 168 6.57 7.72 2.15
N LEU A 169 6.44 6.56 2.80
CA LEU A 169 7.47 6.03 3.70
C LEU A 169 8.80 5.75 2.97
N ILE A 170 8.74 5.22 1.75
CA ILE A 170 9.95 5.00 0.93
C ILE A 170 10.60 6.34 0.60
N ARG A 171 9.82 7.33 0.15
CA ARG A 171 10.33 8.68 -0.18
C ARG A 171 10.94 9.38 1.03
N LEU A 172 10.33 9.24 2.22
CA LEU A 172 10.88 9.75 3.47
C LEU A 172 12.22 9.09 3.79
N ARG A 173 12.31 7.75 3.73
CA ARG A 173 13.57 7.03 3.98
C ARG A 173 14.67 7.43 3.00
N VAL A 174 14.34 7.66 1.72
CA VAL A 174 15.29 8.16 0.72
C VAL A 174 15.76 9.58 1.08
N GLY A 175 14.84 10.47 1.47
CA GLY A 175 15.15 11.82 1.91
C GLY A 175 16.04 11.85 3.16
N GLU A 176 15.75 10.99 4.15
CA GLU A 176 16.58 10.83 5.36
C GLU A 176 18.00 10.38 5.01
N LYS A 177 18.15 9.42 4.08
CA LYS A 177 19.47 8.98 3.62
C LYS A 177 20.23 10.10 2.92
N GLN A 178 19.57 10.84 2.01
CA GLN A 178 20.19 11.98 1.33
C GLN A 178 20.66 13.06 2.31
N LEU A 179 19.89 13.31 3.38
CA LEU A 179 20.27 14.25 4.41
C LEU A 179 21.51 13.79 5.19
N GLU A 180 21.60 12.50 5.50
CA GLU A 180 22.78 11.93 6.17
C GLU A 180 24.01 11.99 5.25
N ASP A 181 23.87 11.64 3.97
CA ASP A 181 24.94 11.75 2.97
C ASP A 181 25.46 13.21 2.88
N LEU A 182 24.57 14.21 2.77
CA LEU A 182 24.94 15.63 2.77
C LEU A 182 25.62 16.07 4.07
N LYS A 183 25.18 15.56 5.21
CA LYS A 183 25.79 15.86 6.50
C LYS A 183 27.22 15.32 6.55
N THR A 184 27.45 14.09 6.11
CA THR A 184 28.81 13.52 6.05
C THR A 184 29.70 14.31 5.10
N GLU A 185 29.20 14.72 3.93
CA GLU A 185 29.93 15.55 2.98
C GLU A 185 30.30 16.92 3.58
N ASN A 186 29.38 17.56 4.30
CA ASN A 186 29.65 18.82 5.00
C ASN A 186 30.72 18.66 6.08
N THR A 187 30.66 17.60 6.89
CA THR A 187 31.73 17.33 7.87
C THR A 187 33.08 17.09 7.20
N GLY A 188 33.11 16.44 6.03
CA GLY A 188 34.32 16.26 5.23
C GLY A 188 34.88 17.59 4.73
N ARG A 189 34.03 18.47 4.17
CA ARG A 189 34.42 19.82 3.74
C ARG A 189 34.94 20.69 4.88
N GLU A 190 34.35 20.61 6.06
CA GLU A 190 34.84 21.32 7.25
C GLU A 190 36.25 20.87 7.66
N ALA A 191 36.54 19.57 7.57
CA ALA A 191 37.86 19.02 7.82
C ALA A 191 38.88 19.48 6.75
N GLU A 192 38.50 19.48 5.47
CA GLU A 192 39.34 20.00 4.38
C GLU A 192 39.65 21.49 4.55
N LEU A 193 38.64 22.29 4.89
CA LEU A 193 38.81 23.72 5.15
C LEU A 193 39.78 23.95 6.31
N THR A 194 39.64 23.18 7.39
CA THR A 194 40.58 23.22 8.53
C THR A 194 42.00 22.88 8.10
N ALA A 195 42.19 21.85 7.26
CA ALA A 195 43.50 21.48 6.74
C ALA A 195 44.11 22.57 5.83
N VAL A 196 43.30 23.23 4.99
CA VAL A 196 43.75 24.35 4.14
C VAL A 196 44.17 25.53 5.00
N VAL A 197 43.40 25.89 6.03
CA VAL A 197 43.76 26.97 6.96
C VAL A 197 45.10 26.68 7.64
N LEU A 198 45.34 25.44 8.10
CA LEU A 198 46.62 25.05 8.68
C LEU A 198 47.78 25.19 7.68
N ARG A 199 47.59 24.74 6.43
CA ARG A 199 48.60 24.90 5.37
C ARG A 199 48.87 26.37 5.07
N LEU A 200 47.83 27.20 5.02
CA LEU A 200 47.94 28.63 4.77
C LEU A 200 48.80 29.30 5.85
N ASN A 201 48.53 29.02 7.13
CA ASN A 201 49.32 29.54 8.25
C ASN A 201 50.80 29.12 8.15
N VAL A 202 51.09 27.86 7.78
CA VAL A 202 52.48 27.41 7.57
C VAL A 202 53.14 28.14 6.41
N THR A 203 52.43 28.34 5.29
CA THR A 203 52.97 29.09 4.16
C THR A 203 53.19 30.56 4.48
N GLU A 204 52.31 31.17 5.28
CA GLU A 204 52.47 32.54 5.75
C GLU A 204 53.74 32.68 6.61
N GLN A 205 53.96 31.75 7.54
CA GLN A 205 55.20 31.68 8.33
C GLN A 205 56.44 31.48 7.45
N GLN A 206 56.37 30.62 6.42
CA GLN A 206 57.48 30.42 5.48
C GLN A 206 57.80 31.68 4.67
N VAL A 207 56.78 32.44 4.25
CA VAL A 207 56.94 33.72 3.54
C VAL A 207 57.61 34.75 4.45
N ASP A 208 57.19 34.86 5.71
CA ASP A 208 57.81 35.76 6.69
C ASP A 208 59.27 35.39 6.98
N GLN A 209 59.56 34.09 7.07
CA GLN A 209 60.93 33.60 7.23
C GLN A 209 61.81 33.95 6.03
N LEU A 210 61.33 33.71 4.81
CA LEU A 210 62.05 34.07 3.58
C LEU A 210 62.25 35.58 3.47
N ARG A 211 61.26 36.38 3.84
CA ARG A 211 61.37 37.85 3.84
C ARG A 211 62.46 38.32 4.81
N THR A 212 62.53 37.71 6.00
CA THR A 212 63.57 38.00 6.99
C THR A 212 64.95 37.58 6.47
N GLN A 213 65.08 36.37 5.91
CA GLN A 213 66.34 35.91 5.31
C GLN A 213 66.82 36.81 4.17
N ASN A 214 65.90 37.26 3.30
CA ASN A 214 66.24 38.19 2.21
C ASN A 214 66.69 39.55 2.75
N SER A 215 66.07 40.06 3.82
CA SER A 215 66.52 41.30 4.48
C SER A 215 67.92 41.16 5.08
N VAL A 216 68.22 40.02 5.73
CA VAL A 216 69.56 39.75 6.29
C VAL A 216 70.59 39.65 5.18
N ARG A 217 70.33 38.86 4.12
CA ARG A 217 71.24 38.73 2.98
C ARG A 217 71.48 40.08 2.28
N ALA A 218 70.47 40.93 2.16
CA ALA A 218 70.64 42.28 1.61
C ALA A 218 71.61 43.11 2.46
N ALA A 219 71.49 43.05 3.79
CA ALA A 219 72.41 43.74 4.70
C ALA A 219 73.84 43.16 4.63
N GLU A 220 73.99 41.84 4.53
CA GLU A 220 75.29 41.18 4.32
C GLU A 220 75.94 41.60 3.00
N LEU A 221 75.17 41.70 1.92
CA LEU A 221 75.66 42.17 0.63
C LEU A 221 76.17 43.61 0.70
N VAL A 222 75.45 44.50 1.39
CA VAL A 222 75.92 45.88 1.63
C VAL A 222 77.23 45.87 2.41
N SER A 223 77.32 45.09 3.49
CA SER A 223 78.55 44.96 4.29
C SER A 223 79.74 44.43 3.48
N VAL A 224 79.53 43.41 2.64
CA VAL A 224 80.58 42.89 1.75
C VAL A 224 80.97 43.93 0.71
N SER A 225 80.02 44.67 0.15
CA SER A 225 80.29 45.76 -0.78
C SER A 225 81.16 46.84 -0.14
N ASP A 226 80.83 47.27 1.08
CA ASP A 226 81.62 48.27 1.82
C ASP A 226 83.05 47.78 2.09
N ARG A 227 83.18 46.51 2.50
CA ARG A 227 84.50 45.86 2.71
C ARG A 227 85.30 45.77 1.41
N LEU A 228 84.65 45.48 0.29
CA LEU A 228 85.30 45.44 -1.02
C LEU A 228 85.80 46.83 -1.41
N THR A 229 84.96 47.86 -1.30
CA THR A 229 85.38 49.24 -1.59
C THR A 229 86.50 49.72 -0.67
N ALA A 230 86.50 49.31 0.61
CA ALA A 230 87.61 49.58 1.52
C ALA A 230 88.89 48.85 1.11
N ALA A 231 88.80 47.58 0.71
CA ALA A 231 89.93 46.80 0.23
C ALA A 231 90.51 47.37 -1.08
N GLU A 232 89.66 47.79 -2.01
CA GLU A 232 90.06 48.44 -3.26
C GLU A 232 90.89 49.71 -2.97
N ARG A 233 90.41 50.59 -2.08
CA ARG A 233 91.16 51.79 -1.64
C ARG A 233 92.52 51.44 -1.05
N ASN A 234 92.57 50.43 -0.17
CA ASN A 234 93.84 49.99 0.42
C ASN A 234 94.81 49.46 -0.64
N THR A 235 94.31 48.73 -1.65
CA THR A 235 95.16 48.25 -2.76
C THR A 235 95.67 49.39 -3.64
N GLU A 236 94.84 50.41 -3.92
CA GLU A 236 95.25 51.62 -4.64
C GLU A 236 96.34 52.39 -3.86
N GLU A 237 96.16 52.55 -2.54
CA GLU A 237 97.14 53.21 -1.67
C GLU A 237 98.48 52.47 -1.66
N LEU A 238 98.46 51.13 -1.53
CA LEU A 238 99.67 50.31 -1.60
C LEU A 238 100.37 50.41 -2.96
N GLN A 239 99.62 50.44 -4.07
CA GLN A 239 100.22 50.64 -5.40
C GLN A 239 100.90 52.02 -5.53
N VAL A 240 100.31 53.08 -4.98
CA VAL A 240 100.92 54.42 -4.99
C VAL A 240 102.23 54.42 -4.18
N ARG A 241 102.23 53.81 -3.00
CA ARG A 241 103.43 53.70 -2.16
C ARG A 241 104.55 52.92 -2.85
N LEU A 242 104.23 51.78 -3.45
CA LEU A 242 105.21 50.98 -4.20
C LEU A 242 105.86 51.77 -5.34
N ARG A 243 105.08 52.55 -6.10
CA ARG A 243 105.64 53.41 -7.16
C ARG A 243 106.56 54.51 -6.62
N ALA A 244 106.28 55.04 -5.44
CA ALA A 244 107.13 56.04 -4.79
C ALA A 244 108.45 55.42 -4.32
N ASP A 245 108.39 54.26 -3.66
CA ASP A 245 109.57 53.53 -3.19
C ASP A 245 110.46 53.08 -4.37
N GLU A 246 109.87 52.62 -5.49
CA GLU A 246 110.58 52.28 -6.72
C GLU A 246 111.24 53.50 -7.40
N ALA A 247 110.64 54.69 -7.27
CA ALA A 247 111.21 55.92 -7.82
C ALA A 247 112.40 56.42 -6.99
N GLU A 248 112.32 56.39 -5.66
CA GLU A 248 113.44 56.76 -4.77
C GLU A 248 114.64 55.81 -4.93
N ALA A 249 114.41 54.50 -5.05
CA ALA A 249 115.50 53.53 -5.22
C ALA A 249 116.30 53.75 -6.52
N ASN A 250 115.65 54.19 -7.60
CA ASN A 250 116.33 54.46 -8.88
C ASN A 250 117.21 55.72 -8.87
N GLU A 251 116.97 56.70 -7.99
CA GLU A 251 117.72 57.96 -7.97
C GLU A 251 119.08 57.83 -7.27
N ASP A 252 119.18 56.95 -6.27
CA ASP A 252 120.44 56.72 -5.53
C ASP A 252 121.45 55.86 -6.31
N ASP A 253 120.98 54.91 -7.13
CA ASP A 253 121.84 54.04 -7.95
C ASP A 253 122.58 54.78 -9.08
N LEU A 254 122.22 56.02 -9.40
CA LEU A 254 122.82 56.82 -10.48
C LEU A 254 123.96 57.76 -10.01
N LYS A 255 124.21 57.87 -8.70
CA LYS A 255 125.22 58.80 -8.15
C LYS A 255 126.61 58.15 -8.18
N VAL A 256 127.57 58.79 -8.85
CA VAL A 256 128.95 58.29 -8.98
C VAL A 256 129.94 59.42 -8.80
N ALA A 257 130.93 59.26 -7.91
CA ALA A 257 132.00 60.22 -7.69
C ALA A 257 133.21 59.55 -7.03
N PHE A 258 134.42 59.92 -7.45
CA PHE A 258 135.65 59.45 -6.79
C PHE A 258 136.68 60.56 -6.59
N SER A 259 137.53 60.39 -5.58
CA SER A 259 138.72 61.19 -5.37
C SER A 259 139.83 60.32 -4.77
N ALA A 260 141.05 60.47 -5.29
CA ALA A 260 142.20 59.66 -4.89
C ALA A 260 143.53 60.43 -4.96
N GLY A 261 144.51 60.03 -4.14
CA GLY A 261 145.90 60.52 -4.12
C GLY A 261 146.91 59.41 -4.46
N LEU A 262 148.12 59.80 -4.89
CA LEU A 262 149.19 58.89 -5.35
C LEU A 262 149.57 57.82 -4.32
N THR A 263 150.28 58.22 -3.26
CA THR A 263 150.72 57.34 -2.16
C THR A 263 151.26 58.20 -1.01
N ASP A 264 151.38 57.63 0.20
CA ASP A 264 152.05 58.26 1.34
C ASP A 264 153.54 57.87 1.43
N SER A 265 154.02 57.02 0.50
CA SER A 265 155.35 56.40 0.55
C SER A 265 156.47 57.20 -0.13
N GLY A 266 156.25 58.48 -0.43
CA GLY A 266 157.23 59.37 -1.06
C GLY A 266 157.08 59.49 -2.58
N SER A 267 158.13 59.96 -3.26
CA SER A 267 158.11 60.26 -4.69
C SER A 267 157.84 59.03 -5.55
N VAL A 268 156.98 59.20 -6.57
CA VAL A 268 156.60 58.15 -7.54
C VAL A 268 157.23 58.51 -8.89
N GLY A 269 158.37 57.90 -9.18
CA GLY A 269 159.23 58.19 -10.34
C GLY A 269 160.71 58.36 -9.95
N PRO A 270 161.61 58.71 -10.89
CA PRO A 270 161.34 58.93 -12.32
C PRO A 270 160.97 57.64 -13.05
N PHE A 271 160.23 57.76 -14.15
CA PHE A 271 159.93 56.66 -15.04
C PHE A 271 160.61 56.91 -16.38
N ASP A 272 161.34 55.92 -16.88
CA ASP A 272 162.02 56.00 -18.18
C ASP A 272 161.06 55.74 -19.36
N GLU A 273 159.85 55.25 -19.06
CA GLU A 273 158.76 54.98 -20.00
C GLU A 273 157.43 55.44 -19.40
N GLU A 274 156.44 55.65 -20.25
CA GLU A 274 155.10 56.02 -19.81
C GLU A 274 154.48 54.93 -18.94
N ARG A 275 153.98 55.32 -17.77
CA ARG A 275 153.40 54.38 -16.80
C ARG A 275 152.11 54.92 -16.21
N THR A 276 151.09 54.07 -16.16
CA THR A 276 149.83 54.37 -15.46
C THR A 276 150.11 54.71 -14.00
N LEU A 277 149.72 55.91 -13.60
CA LEU A 277 149.83 56.32 -12.21
C LEU A 277 148.68 55.75 -11.40
N ILE A 278 149.04 54.94 -10.42
CA ILE A 278 148.09 54.34 -9.49
C ILE A 278 147.91 55.31 -8.31
N PHE A 279 146.79 56.02 -8.29
CA PHE A 279 146.36 56.80 -7.12
C PHE A 279 145.74 55.85 -6.11
N SER A 280 146.60 55.25 -5.29
CA SER A 280 146.25 54.17 -4.36
C SER A 280 145.50 54.63 -3.12
N LYS A 281 145.55 55.94 -2.80
CA LYS A 281 144.88 56.52 -1.62
C LYS A 281 143.50 57.05 -1.99
N THR A 282 142.47 56.22 -1.89
CA THR A 282 141.08 56.61 -2.19
C THR A 282 140.45 57.38 -1.02
N MET A 283 139.97 58.61 -1.24
CA MET A 283 139.20 59.38 -0.25
C MET A 283 137.69 59.20 -0.42
N THR A 284 137.20 59.04 -1.65
CA THR A 284 135.78 58.82 -1.95
C THR A 284 135.65 57.92 -3.18
N ASN A 285 134.66 57.03 -3.20
CA ASN A 285 134.34 56.14 -4.33
C ASN A 285 132.84 55.80 -4.37
N ILE A 286 132.00 56.83 -4.42
CA ILE A 286 130.54 56.69 -4.56
C ILE A 286 130.26 56.02 -5.92
N GLY A 287 129.40 55.01 -5.93
CA GLY A 287 129.15 54.15 -7.10
C GLY A 287 130.25 53.12 -7.37
N GLN A 288 131.31 53.07 -6.54
CA GLN A 288 132.41 52.09 -6.61
C GLN A 288 133.05 51.96 -8.01
N ALA A 289 133.08 53.06 -8.76
CA ALA A 289 133.49 53.09 -10.16
C ALA A 289 135.01 53.30 -10.36
N TYR A 290 135.75 53.73 -9.33
CA TYR A 290 137.21 53.83 -9.38
C TYR A 290 137.88 52.58 -8.81
N ASN A 291 138.77 51.98 -9.59
CA ASN A 291 139.58 50.83 -9.20
C ASN A 291 140.97 51.31 -8.72
N GLN A 292 141.13 51.37 -7.40
CA GLN A 292 142.36 51.85 -6.74
C GLN A 292 143.60 50.97 -6.97
N THR A 293 143.43 49.72 -7.39
CA THR A 293 144.56 48.82 -7.68
C THR A 293 145.12 49.04 -9.08
N ALA A 294 144.24 49.40 -10.03
CA ALA A 294 144.61 49.65 -11.42
C ALA A 294 144.89 51.13 -11.72
N GLY A 295 144.39 52.05 -10.91
CA GLY A 295 144.42 53.49 -11.20
C GLY A 295 143.39 53.93 -12.24
N VAL A 296 142.30 53.16 -12.42
CA VAL A 296 141.36 53.31 -13.53
C VAL A 296 139.94 53.59 -13.02
N PHE A 297 139.27 54.58 -13.59
CA PHE A 297 137.83 54.80 -13.41
C PHE A 297 137.05 54.15 -14.56
N MET A 298 136.01 53.37 -14.23
CA MET A 298 135.12 52.74 -15.19
C MET A 298 133.71 53.31 -15.04
N ALA A 299 133.23 54.04 -16.05
CA ALA A 299 131.90 54.65 -16.06
C ALA A 299 130.79 53.58 -15.93
N PRO A 300 129.96 53.59 -14.87
CA PRO A 300 128.94 52.55 -14.66
C PRO A 300 127.69 52.75 -15.53
N VAL A 301 127.40 53.99 -15.94
CA VAL A 301 126.33 54.33 -16.89
C VAL A 301 126.84 55.34 -17.94
N ARG A 302 126.16 55.45 -19.08
CA ARG A 302 126.50 56.47 -20.09
C ARG A 302 126.17 57.86 -19.53
N GLY A 303 127.14 58.78 -19.56
CA GLY A 303 126.97 60.12 -19.04
C GLY A 303 128.17 61.00 -19.31
N VAL A 304 128.07 62.25 -18.86
CA VAL A 304 129.19 63.20 -18.87
C VAL A 304 129.93 63.07 -17.55
N TYR A 305 131.24 62.87 -17.62
CA TYR A 305 132.11 62.74 -16.46
C TYR A 305 133.10 63.87 -16.42
N PHE A 306 133.38 64.38 -15.22
CA PHE A 306 134.35 65.44 -14.97
C PHE A 306 135.56 64.86 -14.25
N PHE A 307 136.75 65.08 -14.79
CA PHE A 307 138.02 64.67 -14.19
C PHE A 307 138.90 65.89 -13.96
N SER A 308 139.52 65.95 -12.79
CA SER A 308 140.50 66.96 -12.42
C SER A 308 141.64 66.27 -11.70
N PHE A 309 142.88 66.59 -12.07
CA PHE A 309 144.08 66.03 -11.47
C PHE A 309 145.19 67.07 -11.42
N THR A 310 146.05 66.94 -10.41
CA THR A 310 147.20 67.81 -10.18
C THR A 310 148.40 66.92 -9.86
N ALA A 311 149.56 67.22 -10.44
CA ALA A 311 150.84 66.66 -10.01
C ALA A 311 151.84 67.77 -9.80
N ALA A 312 152.85 67.50 -8.96
CA ALA A 312 153.96 68.38 -8.69
C ALA A 312 155.26 67.56 -8.64
N ASP A 313 156.34 68.10 -9.20
CA ASP A 313 157.70 67.58 -9.07
C ASP A 313 158.53 68.49 -8.14
N TYR A 314 159.52 67.93 -7.48
CA TYR A 314 160.46 68.60 -6.57
C TYR A 314 161.91 68.65 -7.11
N LEU A 315 162.22 67.91 -8.19
CA LEU A 315 163.55 67.86 -8.82
C LEU A 315 163.56 68.67 -10.13
N LYS A 316 164.73 69.14 -10.59
CA LYS A 316 164.87 69.99 -11.80
C LYS A 316 164.65 69.23 -13.14
N GLY A 317 163.79 68.21 -13.14
CA GLY A 317 163.44 67.40 -14.31
C GLY A 317 162.17 67.90 -15.02
N TYR A 318 161.92 67.39 -16.22
CA TYR A 318 160.63 67.59 -16.91
C TYR A 318 159.61 66.57 -16.39
N MET A 319 158.43 67.02 -15.97
CA MET A 319 157.31 66.14 -15.60
C MET A 319 156.10 66.37 -16.51
N GLY A 320 155.46 65.28 -16.92
CA GLY A 320 154.22 65.31 -17.70
C GLY A 320 153.23 64.25 -17.22
N LEU A 321 151.94 64.59 -17.25
CA LEU A 321 150.83 63.67 -17.00
C LEU A 321 149.89 63.62 -18.19
N TYR A 322 149.53 62.40 -18.60
CA TYR A 322 148.44 62.18 -19.54
C TYR A 322 147.21 61.63 -18.80
N LEU A 323 146.04 62.20 -19.12
CA LEU A 323 144.78 61.54 -18.85
C LEU A 323 144.42 60.67 -20.05
N TYR A 324 144.10 59.42 -19.78
CA TYR A 324 143.74 58.43 -20.78
C TYR A 324 142.23 58.15 -20.77
N TRP A 325 141.67 58.00 -21.97
CA TRP A 325 140.36 57.40 -22.17
C TRP A 325 140.51 56.20 -23.09
N ASN A 326 140.27 54.99 -22.55
CA ASN A 326 140.43 53.71 -23.27
C ASN A 326 141.76 53.65 -24.04
N ASP A 327 142.87 53.83 -23.32
CA ASP A 327 144.24 53.80 -23.83
C ASP A 327 144.59 54.86 -24.90
N GLN A 328 143.74 55.88 -25.08
CA GLN A 328 144.05 57.07 -25.88
C GLN A 328 144.31 58.29 -24.99
N PRO A 329 145.41 59.04 -25.18
CA PRO A 329 145.66 60.24 -24.39
C PRO A 329 144.69 61.35 -24.82
N ILE A 330 143.94 61.90 -23.88
CA ILE A 330 142.92 62.94 -24.14
C ILE A 330 143.31 64.30 -23.57
N MET A 331 144.21 64.33 -22.58
CA MET A 331 144.74 65.57 -22.04
C MET A 331 146.17 65.34 -21.61
N PHE A 332 147.05 66.27 -21.95
CA PHE A 332 148.41 66.32 -21.44
C PHE A 332 148.56 67.55 -20.54
N ASN A 333 149.13 67.35 -19.36
CA ASN A 333 149.53 68.41 -18.46
C ASN A 333 151.05 68.37 -18.31
N TRP A 334 151.71 69.51 -18.55
CA TRP A 334 153.16 69.65 -18.44
C TRP A 334 153.49 70.66 -17.33
N SER A 335 154.50 70.37 -16.51
CA SER A 335 154.87 71.18 -15.34
C SER A 335 156.37 71.34 -15.19
#